data_AF-A0A401Z8T4-F1
#
_entry.id   AF-A0A401Z8T4-F1
#
_cell.length_a   1.000
_cell.length_b   1.000
_cell.length_c   1.000
_cell.angle_alpha   90.00
_cell.angle_beta   90.00
_cell.angle_gamma   90.00
#
_symmetry.space_group_name_H-M   'P 1'
#
loop_
_entity.id
_entity.type
_entity.pdbx_description
1 polymer ?
#
loop_
_entity_poly.entity_id
_entity_poly.type
_entity_poly.pdbx_seq_one_letter_code
_entity_poly.pdbx_strand_id
1 'polypeptide(L)'
;MAISKKDKNAAAAASNTNTAGMSEREKAIDLALSQIERRFGKGSIMKLGDAAKVQIEAIPSGSIALDLALGIGGVPRGRVTEIYGPESSGKTTLCLHIIANAQRAGGFAAFVDAEHALDPSYAAKLGVDTANLLISQPDNGEQALEIVDSLVRSNAIDVVVVDSVAALTPRAEIEGEMGDSHVGLQARLMSHALRKLTGAINNSHTTVIFTNQLREKIGVMFGNPETTAGGKALKFYASVRLDIRRTDSIKQGQDVVGNRTRVRVIKNKVAPPFRTAEFDIMYSEGISREGGLIDLGLEMGLVKKSGAWFTVGDIRLGQGRENAKEFLRQNTDVATAIEDQIRGNILAFKAAEAEGVEEEDDPEEVALAEAGMDEEA
;
A
#
# COMPACT_ATOMS: atom_id res chain seq x y z
N MET A 1 2.74 13.22 58.11
CA MET A 1 1.27 13.26 58.06
C MET A 1 0.78 11.94 57.48
N ALA A 2 0.00 11.19 58.25
CA ALA A 2 -0.50 9.88 57.89
C ALA A 2 -1.62 10.00 56.86
N ILE A 3 -1.45 9.37 55.69
CA ILE A 3 -2.52 9.23 54.71
C ILE A 3 -3.51 8.21 55.29
N SER A 4 -4.72 8.69 55.57
CA SER A 4 -5.83 7.95 56.17
C SER A 4 -6.18 6.70 55.34
N LYS A 5 -6.42 5.58 56.03
CA LYS A 5 -6.91 4.30 55.47
C LYS A 5 -8.25 4.41 54.71
N LYS A 6 -8.94 5.55 54.77
CA LYS A 6 -10.23 5.77 54.10
C LYS A 6 -10.10 5.99 52.58
N ASP A 7 -8.99 6.53 52.09
CA ASP A 7 -8.85 6.89 50.68
C ASP A 7 -8.36 5.74 49.79
N LYS A 8 -7.76 4.68 50.38
CA LYS A 8 -7.41 3.44 49.65
C LYS A 8 -8.63 2.55 49.35
N ASN A 9 -9.73 2.71 50.08
CA ASN A 9 -10.96 1.95 49.85
C ASN A 9 -11.89 2.55 48.79
N ALA A 10 -11.63 3.79 48.32
CA ALA A 10 -12.41 4.39 47.24
C ALA A 10 -11.91 3.97 45.85
N ALA A 11 -10.59 3.78 45.68
CA ALA A 11 -10.00 3.34 44.41
C ALA A 11 -10.15 1.83 44.13
N ALA A 12 -10.36 1.01 45.16
CA ALA A 12 -10.62 -0.43 45.02
C ALA A 12 -12.12 -0.75 44.79
N ALA A 13 -13.01 0.22 44.95
CA ALA A 13 -14.46 0.03 44.82
C ALA A 13 -15.00 0.37 43.41
N ALA A 14 -14.19 0.99 42.53
CA ALA A 14 -14.61 1.38 41.19
C ALA A 14 -14.36 0.31 40.10
N SER A 15 -13.74 -0.84 40.44
CA SER A 15 -13.46 -1.91 39.47
C SER A 15 -14.34 -3.16 39.64
N ASN A 16 -15.41 -3.11 40.44
CA ASN A 16 -16.10 -4.33 40.89
C ASN A 16 -17.62 -4.36 40.67
N THR A 17 -18.15 -3.59 39.73
CA THR A 17 -19.61 -3.53 39.47
C THR A 17 -20.10 -4.26 38.22
N ASN A 18 -19.32 -5.16 37.59
CA ASN A 18 -19.81 -5.88 36.39
C ASN A 18 -19.63 -7.42 36.37
N THR A 19 -19.28 -8.07 37.49
CA THR A 19 -19.07 -9.53 37.52
C THR A 19 -20.30 -10.37 37.89
N ALA A 20 -21.46 -9.74 38.15
CA ALA A 20 -22.65 -10.43 38.67
C ALA A 20 -23.59 -11.05 37.60
N GLY A 21 -23.20 -11.04 36.30
CA GLY A 21 -24.03 -11.54 35.21
C GLY A 21 -23.33 -12.40 34.15
N MET A 22 -22.03 -12.66 34.27
CA MET A 22 -21.29 -13.44 33.27
C MET A 22 -21.52 -14.94 33.43
N SER A 23 -21.88 -15.59 32.34
CA SER A 23 -21.99 -17.05 32.24
C SER A 23 -20.64 -17.73 32.53
N GLU A 24 -20.67 -18.97 33.01
CA GLU A 24 -19.46 -19.82 33.20
C GLU A 24 -18.62 -19.91 31.91
N ARG A 25 -19.28 -19.87 30.75
CA ARG A 25 -18.64 -19.88 29.43
C ARG A 25 -17.81 -18.62 29.18
N GLU A 26 -18.32 -17.45 29.55
CA GLU A 26 -17.60 -16.18 29.39
C GLU A 26 -16.38 -16.08 30.33
N LYS A 27 -16.51 -16.57 31.57
CA LYS A 27 -15.36 -16.64 32.50
C LYS A 27 -14.26 -17.56 31.98
N ALA A 28 -14.63 -18.71 31.41
CA ALA A 28 -13.68 -19.63 30.80
C ALA A 28 -12.98 -19.02 29.58
N ILE A 29 -13.72 -18.26 28.75
CA ILE A 29 -13.17 -17.51 27.61
C ILE A 29 -12.17 -16.45 28.09
N ASP A 30 -12.53 -15.62 29.07
CA ASP A 30 -11.63 -14.55 29.56
C ASP A 30 -10.36 -15.10 30.22
N LEU A 31 -10.47 -16.23 30.92
CA LEU A 31 -9.31 -16.94 31.47
C LEU A 31 -8.40 -17.46 30.34
N ALA A 32 -8.97 -18.07 29.30
CA ALA A 32 -8.22 -18.54 28.15
C ALA A 32 -7.54 -17.38 27.40
N LEU A 33 -8.25 -16.28 27.16
CA LEU A 33 -7.70 -15.06 26.56
C LEU A 33 -6.52 -14.52 27.38
N SER A 34 -6.68 -14.41 28.70
CA SER A 34 -5.62 -13.94 29.62
C SER A 34 -4.41 -14.87 29.63
N GLN A 35 -4.61 -16.18 29.54
CA GLN A 35 -3.52 -17.16 29.46
C GLN A 35 -2.77 -17.07 28.14
N ILE A 36 -3.50 -16.89 27.03
CA ILE A 36 -2.91 -16.70 25.69
C ILE A 36 -2.09 -15.40 25.68
N GLU A 37 -2.63 -14.27 26.17
CA GLU A 37 -1.89 -13.01 26.23
C GLU A 37 -0.64 -13.09 27.12
N ARG A 38 -0.71 -13.76 28.27
CA ARG A 38 0.47 -13.95 29.14
C ARG A 38 1.55 -14.79 28.47
N ARG A 39 1.16 -15.78 27.67
CA ARG A 39 2.09 -16.72 27.03
C ARG A 39 2.68 -16.19 25.72
N PHE A 40 1.90 -15.44 24.96
CA PHE A 40 2.25 -15.02 23.59
C PHE A 40 2.36 -13.49 23.42
N GLY A 41 2.12 -12.72 24.48
CA GLY A 41 2.20 -11.26 24.49
C GLY A 41 0.84 -10.57 24.34
N LYS A 42 0.79 -9.30 24.74
CA LYS A 42 -0.40 -8.44 24.57
C LYS A 42 -0.77 -8.35 23.08
N GLY A 43 -2.06 -8.46 22.77
CA GLY A 43 -2.54 -8.41 21.38
C GLY A 43 -2.35 -9.70 20.56
N SER A 44 -1.87 -10.79 21.18
CA SER A 44 -1.80 -12.11 20.54
C SER A 44 -3.17 -12.74 20.26
N ILE A 45 -4.21 -12.27 20.96
CA ILE A 45 -5.60 -12.61 20.71
C ILE A 45 -6.48 -11.42 21.09
N MET A 46 -7.45 -11.09 20.23
CA MET A 46 -8.34 -9.94 20.40
C MET A 46 -9.73 -10.30 19.87
N LYS A 47 -10.79 -9.68 20.39
CA LYS A 47 -12.12 -9.79 19.78
C LYS A 47 -12.11 -8.99 18.48
N LEU A 48 -12.76 -9.51 17.43
CA LEU A 48 -12.77 -8.89 16.11
C LEU A 48 -13.35 -7.45 16.14
N GLY A 49 -14.37 -7.22 16.97
CA GLY A 49 -14.96 -5.88 17.19
C GLY A 49 -14.02 -4.88 17.87
N ASP A 50 -13.04 -5.36 18.65
CA ASP A 50 -11.99 -4.52 19.24
C ASP A 50 -10.86 -4.26 18.23
N ALA A 51 -10.64 -5.17 17.28
CA ALA A 51 -9.67 -5.05 16.19
C ALA A 51 -10.13 -4.10 15.06
N ALA A 52 -11.44 -3.89 14.89
CA ALA A 52 -12.03 -2.99 13.89
C ALA A 52 -11.60 -1.52 14.05
N LYS A 53 -10.97 -1.14 15.17
CA LYS A 53 -10.41 0.20 15.40
C LYS A 53 -8.96 0.38 14.94
N VAL A 54 -8.28 -0.67 14.46
CA VAL A 54 -6.91 -0.53 13.96
C VAL A 54 -6.97 0.00 12.53
N GLN A 55 -7.01 1.32 12.38
CA GLN A 55 -6.80 1.95 11.08
C GLN A 55 -5.41 1.58 10.58
N ILE A 56 -5.35 0.96 9.40
CA ILE A 56 -4.08 0.62 8.77
C ILE A 56 -3.46 1.92 8.27
N GLU A 57 -2.36 2.32 8.89
CA GLU A 57 -1.59 3.47 8.45
C GLU A 57 -1.02 3.26 7.04
N ALA A 58 -0.85 4.35 6.31
CA ALA A 58 -0.39 4.33 4.93
C ALA A 58 0.75 5.31 4.68
N ILE A 59 1.63 4.97 3.73
CA ILE A 59 2.65 5.88 3.19
C ILE A 59 2.12 6.40 1.85
N PRO A 60 1.99 7.73 1.66
CA PRO A 60 1.52 8.30 0.39
C PRO A 60 2.36 7.83 -0.79
N SER A 61 1.71 7.53 -1.91
CA SER A 61 2.37 7.03 -3.12
C SER A 61 3.07 8.12 -3.94
N GLY A 62 2.75 9.39 -3.68
CA GLY A 62 3.16 10.54 -4.49
C GLY A 62 2.19 10.85 -5.62
N SER A 63 1.23 9.96 -5.90
CA SER A 63 0.10 10.22 -6.78
C SER A 63 -1.19 10.27 -5.97
N ILE A 64 -1.83 11.44 -5.91
CA ILE A 64 -3.12 11.59 -5.24
C ILE A 64 -4.17 10.64 -5.83
N ALA A 65 -4.19 10.46 -7.16
CA ALA A 65 -5.11 9.52 -7.81
C ALA A 65 -4.88 8.07 -7.33
N LEU A 66 -3.62 7.66 -7.16
CA LEU A 66 -3.30 6.32 -6.67
C LEU A 66 -3.62 6.16 -5.19
N ASP A 67 -3.36 7.17 -4.35
CA ASP A 67 -3.71 7.16 -2.92
C ASP A 67 -5.21 6.97 -2.72
N LEU A 68 -6.03 7.59 -3.57
CA LEU A 68 -7.47 7.46 -3.58
C LEU A 68 -7.92 6.08 -4.08
N ALA A 69 -7.30 5.58 -5.16
CA ALA A 69 -7.57 4.24 -5.68
C ALA A 69 -7.21 3.14 -4.67
N LEU A 70 -6.17 3.35 -3.85
CA LEU A 70 -5.76 2.46 -2.76
C LEU A 70 -6.75 2.48 -1.59
N GLY A 71 -7.57 3.52 -1.44
CA GLY A 71 -8.66 3.59 -0.47
C GLY A 71 -8.23 3.89 0.97
N ILE A 72 -6.94 3.78 1.30
CA ILE A 72 -6.40 4.13 2.63
C ILE A 72 -5.43 5.33 2.58
N GLY A 73 -5.31 5.99 1.42
CA GLY A 73 -4.46 7.18 1.28
C GLY A 73 -2.99 6.89 0.96
N GLY A 74 -2.64 5.65 0.60
CA GLY A 74 -1.28 5.27 0.25
C GLY A 74 -1.04 3.77 0.33
N VAL A 75 0.23 3.35 0.28
CA VAL A 75 0.62 1.94 0.47
C VAL A 75 0.59 1.58 1.96
N PRO A 76 0.07 0.40 2.34
CA PRO A 76 -0.12 0.04 3.74
C PRO A 76 1.19 -0.20 4.49
N ARG A 77 1.30 0.35 5.71
CA ARG A 77 2.33 0.03 6.69
C ARG A 77 2.17 -1.39 7.23
N GLY A 78 3.29 -2.02 7.58
CA GLY A 78 3.32 -3.38 8.10
C GLY A 78 2.84 -4.45 7.13
N ARG A 79 2.87 -4.19 5.82
CA ARG A 79 2.38 -5.10 4.78
C ARG A 79 3.33 -5.20 3.60
N VAL A 80 3.16 -6.28 2.84
CA VAL A 80 3.83 -6.49 1.55
C VAL A 80 3.01 -5.88 0.42
N THR A 81 3.65 -5.11 -0.45
CA THR A 81 3.08 -4.57 -1.70
C THR A 81 3.89 -5.07 -2.89
N GLU A 82 3.23 -5.55 -3.95
CA GLU A 82 3.88 -5.88 -5.23
C GLU A 82 3.53 -4.82 -6.28
N ILE A 83 4.54 -4.24 -6.92
CA ILE A 83 4.38 -3.31 -8.05
C ILE A 83 4.97 -3.98 -9.28
N TYR A 84 4.14 -4.34 -10.25
CA TYR A 84 4.59 -5.05 -11.43
C TYR A 84 4.07 -4.41 -12.71
N GLY A 85 4.80 -4.65 -13.80
CA GLY A 85 4.44 -4.09 -15.10
C GLY A 85 5.60 -4.16 -16.10
N PRO A 86 5.38 -3.69 -17.33
CA PRO A 86 6.39 -3.65 -18.38
C PRO A 86 7.65 -2.88 -17.97
N GLU A 87 8.73 -3.05 -18.70
CA GLU A 87 9.90 -2.18 -18.60
C GLU A 87 9.51 -0.72 -18.86
N SER A 88 10.22 0.22 -18.23
CA SER A 88 9.97 1.65 -18.38
C SER A 88 8.54 2.12 -18.04
N SER A 89 7.75 1.31 -17.31
CA SER A 89 6.39 1.70 -16.90
C SER A 89 6.33 2.64 -15.70
N GLY A 90 7.47 2.87 -15.02
CA GLY A 90 7.57 3.74 -13.85
C GLY A 90 7.55 3.03 -12.49
N LYS A 91 7.81 1.71 -12.44
CA LYS A 91 7.88 0.93 -11.18
C LYS A 91 8.85 1.54 -10.17
N THR A 92 10.10 1.73 -10.56
CA THR A 92 11.16 2.30 -9.71
C THR A 92 10.84 3.75 -9.36
N THR A 93 10.38 4.56 -10.32
CA THR A 93 9.93 5.94 -10.07
C THR A 93 8.86 6.01 -8.98
N LEU A 94 7.83 5.16 -9.05
CA LEU A 94 6.79 5.08 -8.03
C LEU A 94 7.35 4.69 -6.66
N CYS A 95 8.29 3.73 -6.62
CA CYS A 95 8.97 3.34 -5.38
C CYS A 95 9.77 4.50 -4.77
N LEU A 96 10.47 5.27 -5.60
CA LEU A 96 11.25 6.42 -5.15
C LEU A 96 10.36 7.54 -4.59
N HIS A 97 9.17 7.77 -5.15
CA HIS A 97 8.19 8.70 -4.55
C HIS A 97 7.67 8.23 -3.20
N ILE A 98 7.38 6.92 -3.05
CA ILE A 98 6.99 6.34 -1.77
C ILE A 98 8.10 6.52 -0.72
N ILE A 99 9.35 6.27 -1.10
CA ILE A 99 10.53 6.50 -0.26
C ILE A 99 10.62 7.98 0.15
N ALA A 100 10.55 8.90 -0.81
CA ALA A 100 10.62 10.34 -0.55
C ALA A 100 9.51 10.80 0.41
N ASN A 101 8.30 10.24 0.30
CA ASN A 101 7.20 10.53 1.21
C ASN A 101 7.41 9.95 2.61
N ALA A 102 7.96 8.73 2.72
CA ALA A 102 8.33 8.15 4.01
C ALA A 102 9.40 8.98 4.72
N GLN A 103 10.46 9.38 4.00
CA GLN A 103 11.54 10.22 4.53
C GLN A 103 11.04 11.61 4.94
N ARG A 104 10.15 12.22 4.15
CA ARG A 104 9.55 13.51 4.50
C ARG A 104 8.71 13.45 5.78
N ALA A 105 8.13 12.29 6.08
CA ALA A 105 7.43 12.04 7.34
C ALA A 105 8.39 11.73 8.52
N GLY A 106 9.71 11.84 8.31
CA GLY A 106 10.73 11.56 9.32
C GLY A 106 11.11 10.09 9.43
N GLY A 107 10.64 9.24 8.52
CA GLY A 107 10.91 7.80 8.51
C GLY A 107 12.22 7.42 7.82
N PHE A 108 12.67 6.19 8.06
CA PHE A 108 13.86 5.62 7.41
C PHE A 108 13.48 4.70 6.26
N ALA A 109 14.27 4.74 5.20
CA ALA A 109 14.04 3.95 4.00
C ALA A 109 15.26 3.11 3.63
N ALA A 110 15.02 1.96 3.04
CA ALA A 110 16.05 1.12 2.44
C ALA A 110 15.66 0.69 1.02
N PHE A 111 16.67 0.56 0.17
CA PHE A 111 16.56 0.12 -1.21
C PHE A 111 17.53 -1.03 -1.47
N VAL A 112 16.98 -2.20 -1.78
CA VAL A 112 17.72 -3.39 -2.18
C VAL A 112 17.69 -3.45 -3.71
N ASP A 113 18.77 -2.96 -4.32
CA ASP A 113 18.97 -2.85 -5.77
C ASP A 113 19.60 -4.13 -6.31
N ALA A 114 18.76 -5.12 -6.59
CA ALA A 114 19.17 -6.36 -7.24
C ALA A 114 19.33 -6.21 -8.76
N GLU A 115 18.76 -5.17 -9.37
CA GLU A 115 18.97 -4.86 -10.80
C GLU A 115 20.24 -4.05 -11.07
N HIS A 116 20.91 -3.53 -10.03
CA HIS A 116 22.08 -2.65 -10.13
C HIS A 116 21.84 -1.42 -11.02
N ALA A 117 20.63 -0.87 -10.98
CA ALA A 117 20.14 0.13 -11.93
C ALA A 117 19.66 1.43 -11.28
N LEU A 118 19.80 1.57 -9.96
CA LEU A 118 19.39 2.79 -9.26
C LEU A 118 20.31 3.97 -9.61
N ASP A 119 19.72 5.07 -10.10
CA ASP A 119 20.42 6.35 -10.32
C ASP A 119 20.21 7.29 -9.11
N PRO A 120 21.25 7.56 -8.30
CA PRO A 120 21.15 8.46 -7.14
C PRO A 120 20.78 9.89 -7.54
N SER A 121 21.23 10.37 -8.70
CA SER A 121 20.95 11.72 -9.17
C SER A 121 19.48 11.89 -9.54
N TYR A 122 18.87 10.87 -10.13
CA TYR A 122 17.44 10.84 -10.40
C TYR A 122 16.64 10.73 -9.09
N ALA A 123 17.04 9.83 -8.17
CA ALA A 123 16.39 9.71 -6.86
C ALA A 123 16.36 11.04 -6.10
N ALA A 124 17.48 11.77 -6.06
CA ALA A 124 17.55 13.09 -5.43
C ALA A 124 16.59 14.11 -6.07
N LYS A 125 16.44 14.11 -7.40
CA LYS A 125 15.47 14.96 -8.11
C LYS A 125 14.02 14.64 -7.73
N LEU A 126 13.72 13.38 -7.40
CA LEU A 126 12.39 12.97 -6.93
C LEU A 126 12.14 13.29 -5.45
N GLY A 127 13.10 13.94 -4.78
CA GLY A 127 13.00 14.34 -3.37
C GLY A 127 13.37 13.24 -2.38
N VAL A 128 14.07 12.20 -2.82
CA VAL A 128 14.69 11.22 -1.93
C VAL A 128 15.88 11.86 -1.24
N ASP A 129 15.95 11.73 0.08
CA ASP A 129 17.15 12.04 0.85
C ASP A 129 18.17 10.92 0.63
N THR A 130 19.01 11.08 -0.38
CA THR A 130 20.02 10.10 -0.79
C THR A 130 21.16 9.96 0.23
N ALA A 131 21.34 10.94 1.13
CA ALA A 131 22.37 10.85 2.17
C ALA A 131 21.97 9.87 3.27
N ASN A 132 20.67 9.74 3.52
CA ASN A 132 20.11 8.87 4.56
C ASN A 132 19.37 7.63 4.02
N LEU A 133 19.33 7.44 2.69
CA LEU A 133 18.78 6.22 2.09
C LEU A 133 19.77 5.06 2.26
N LEU A 134 19.35 3.98 2.93
CA LEU A 134 20.14 2.77 2.99
C LEU A 134 20.07 2.04 1.64
N ILE A 135 21.21 1.76 1.03
CA ILE A 135 21.28 1.04 -0.25
C ILE A 135 22.04 -0.27 -0.04
N SER A 136 21.51 -1.35 -0.61
CA SER A 136 22.18 -2.64 -0.68
C SER A 136 22.16 -3.16 -2.11
N GLN A 137 23.32 -3.62 -2.59
CA GLN A 137 23.49 -4.29 -3.87
C GLN A 137 23.94 -5.74 -3.60
N PRO A 138 22.99 -6.66 -3.43
CA PRO A 138 23.28 -8.04 -3.06
C PRO A 138 23.82 -8.85 -4.24
N ASP A 139 24.69 -9.83 -3.95
CA ASP A 139 25.26 -10.77 -4.90
C ASP A 139 24.26 -11.86 -5.33
N ASN A 140 23.29 -12.22 -4.45
CA ASN A 140 22.30 -13.26 -4.72
C ASN A 140 20.97 -13.02 -3.99
N GLY A 141 19.93 -13.76 -4.40
CA GLY A 141 18.58 -13.64 -3.89
C GLY A 141 18.44 -13.98 -2.40
N GLU A 142 19.16 -14.97 -1.91
CA GLU A 142 19.17 -15.33 -0.48
C GLU A 142 19.67 -14.15 0.36
N GLN A 143 20.85 -13.60 0.01
CA GLN A 143 21.45 -12.46 0.70
C GLN A 143 20.52 -11.24 0.67
N ALA A 144 19.92 -10.94 -0.48
CA ALA A 144 18.96 -9.86 -0.61
C ALA A 144 17.80 -9.98 0.40
N LEU A 145 17.21 -11.17 0.51
CA LEU A 145 16.06 -11.43 1.38
C LEU A 145 16.46 -11.50 2.87
N GLU A 146 17.69 -11.92 3.19
CA GLU A 146 18.25 -11.87 4.54
C GLU A 146 18.51 -10.43 5.00
N ILE A 147 18.97 -9.56 4.09
CA ILE A 147 19.12 -8.12 4.35
C ILE A 147 17.75 -7.51 4.64
N VAL A 148 16.72 -7.83 3.83
CA VAL A 148 15.34 -7.38 4.08
C VAL A 148 14.85 -7.86 5.45
N ASP A 149 15.06 -9.14 5.81
CA ASP A 149 14.64 -9.68 7.12
C ASP A 149 15.33 -8.95 8.29
N SER A 150 16.62 -8.66 8.15
CA SER A 150 17.40 -7.95 9.17
C SER A 150 16.93 -6.49 9.34
N LEU A 151 16.70 -5.79 8.22
CA LEU A 151 16.19 -4.42 8.22
C LEU A 151 14.79 -4.33 8.83
N VAL A 152 13.88 -5.23 8.46
CA VAL A 152 12.53 -5.30 9.02
C VAL A 152 12.57 -5.59 10.52
N ARG A 153 13.38 -6.56 10.98
CA ARG A 153 13.47 -6.92 12.40
C ARG A 153 14.14 -5.87 13.27
N SER A 154 14.85 -4.91 12.69
CA SER A 154 15.39 -3.78 13.43
C SER A 154 14.30 -2.88 14.02
N ASN A 155 13.07 -2.92 13.47
CA ASN A 155 11.97 -2.01 13.76
C ASN A 155 12.31 -0.51 13.57
N ALA A 156 13.41 -0.21 12.87
CA ALA A 156 13.87 1.15 12.61
C ALA A 156 13.53 1.64 11.19
N ILE A 157 13.10 0.75 10.29
CA ILE A 157 12.87 1.05 8.88
C ILE A 157 11.37 1.12 8.59
N ASP A 158 10.93 2.23 8.01
CA ASP A 158 9.54 2.46 7.61
C ASP A 158 9.20 1.81 6.28
N VAL A 159 10.13 1.85 5.32
CA VAL A 159 9.92 1.29 3.98
C VAL A 159 11.17 0.60 3.45
N VAL A 160 11.00 -0.61 2.92
CA VAL A 160 12.03 -1.36 2.20
C VAL A 160 11.54 -1.64 0.79
N VAL A 161 12.29 -1.22 -0.23
CA VAL A 161 12.03 -1.54 -1.64
C VAL A 161 13.02 -2.61 -2.08
N VAL A 162 12.53 -3.64 -2.78
CA VAL A 162 13.33 -4.68 -3.43
C VAL A 162 13.12 -4.57 -4.94
N ASP A 163 14.14 -4.10 -5.65
CA ASP A 163 14.13 -3.86 -7.10
C ASP A 163 15.15 -4.77 -7.79
N SER A 164 14.79 -5.93 -8.36
CA SER A 164 13.45 -6.51 -8.48
C SER A 164 13.43 -8.00 -8.16
N VAL A 165 12.23 -8.56 -7.99
CA VAL A 165 12.04 -10.01 -7.76
C VAL A 165 12.65 -10.85 -8.89
N ALA A 166 12.62 -10.35 -10.12
CA ALA A 166 13.16 -11.08 -11.26
C ALA A 166 14.68 -11.28 -11.15
N ALA A 167 15.38 -10.34 -10.49
CA ALA A 167 16.83 -10.36 -10.26
C ALA A 167 17.25 -11.05 -8.95
N LEU A 168 16.30 -11.56 -8.15
CA LEU A 168 16.60 -12.37 -6.96
C LEU A 168 17.03 -13.79 -7.37
N THR A 169 18.19 -13.88 -8.01
CA THR A 169 18.75 -15.13 -8.53
C THR A 169 19.33 -15.95 -7.38
N PRO A 170 18.89 -17.19 -7.17
CA PRO A 170 19.44 -18.04 -6.12
C PRO A 170 20.94 -18.30 -6.30
N ARG A 171 21.68 -18.41 -5.19
CA ARG A 171 23.13 -18.65 -5.22
C ARG A 171 23.54 -19.85 -6.09
N ALA A 172 22.81 -20.96 -6.01
CA ALA A 172 23.11 -22.15 -6.80
C ALA A 172 22.96 -21.93 -8.32
N GLU A 173 22.08 -21.00 -8.73
CA GLU A 173 21.92 -20.64 -10.14
C GLU A 173 23.06 -19.73 -10.62
N ILE A 174 23.61 -18.88 -9.74
CA ILE A 174 24.78 -18.02 -10.05
C ILE A 174 26.08 -18.84 -10.11
N GLU A 175 26.25 -19.81 -9.22
CA GLU A 175 27.44 -20.68 -9.16
C GLU A 175 27.40 -21.81 -10.21
N GLY A 176 26.23 -22.11 -10.77
CA GLY A 176 26.03 -23.14 -11.80
C GLY A 176 26.49 -22.71 -13.19
N GLU A 177 26.50 -23.65 -14.13
CA GLU A 177 26.87 -23.39 -15.52
C GLU A 177 25.65 -22.93 -16.35
N MET A 178 25.92 -22.17 -17.42
CA MET A 178 24.87 -21.79 -18.37
C MET A 178 24.28 -23.04 -19.04
N GLY A 179 22.99 -23.29 -18.78
CA GLY A 179 22.29 -24.48 -19.29
C GLY A 179 21.89 -25.46 -18.19
N ASP A 180 22.39 -25.28 -16.96
CA ASP A 180 21.96 -26.08 -15.82
C ASP A 180 20.49 -25.83 -15.47
N SER A 181 19.78 -26.92 -15.22
CA SER A 181 18.35 -26.89 -14.95
C SER A 181 18.05 -26.64 -13.47
N HIS A 182 17.74 -25.40 -13.12
CA HIS A 182 17.38 -24.97 -11.76
C HIS A 182 15.87 -24.74 -11.62
N VAL A 183 15.06 -25.77 -11.90
CA VAL A 183 13.60 -25.62 -11.97
C VAL A 183 13.00 -25.17 -10.64
N GLY A 184 12.41 -23.97 -10.63
CA GLY A 184 11.58 -23.48 -9.52
C GLY A 184 12.36 -23.06 -8.26
N LEU A 185 13.69 -22.93 -8.33
CA LEU A 185 14.52 -22.57 -7.19
C LEU A 185 14.15 -21.18 -6.62
N GLN A 186 14.03 -20.18 -7.50
CA GLN A 186 13.58 -18.83 -7.12
C GLN A 186 12.19 -18.83 -6.48
N ALA A 187 11.25 -19.64 -6.98
CA ALA A 187 9.89 -19.72 -6.42
C ALA A 187 9.89 -20.32 -5.00
N ARG A 188 10.76 -21.30 -4.73
CA ARG A 188 10.95 -21.89 -3.40
C ARG A 188 11.59 -20.88 -2.45
N LEU A 189 12.62 -20.17 -2.89
CA LEU A 189 13.27 -19.11 -2.14
C LEU A 189 12.25 -18.04 -1.70
N MET A 190 11.47 -17.50 -2.64
CA MET A 190 10.43 -16.52 -2.35
C MET A 190 9.37 -17.05 -1.38
N SER A 191 8.94 -18.30 -1.55
CA SER A 191 7.95 -18.93 -0.66
C SER A 191 8.47 -19.06 0.78
N HIS A 192 9.74 -19.43 0.94
CA HIS A 192 10.38 -19.55 2.24
C HIS A 192 10.59 -18.18 2.90
N ALA A 193 11.15 -17.22 2.16
CA ALA A 193 11.42 -15.88 2.66
C ALA A 193 10.14 -15.15 3.09
N LEU A 194 9.11 -15.12 2.24
CA LEU A 194 7.85 -14.43 2.55
C LEU A 194 7.13 -15.03 3.76
N ARG A 195 7.22 -16.36 3.96
CA ARG A 195 6.66 -17.02 5.15
C ARG A 195 7.34 -16.53 6.44
N LYS A 196 8.66 -16.31 6.41
CA LYS A 196 9.44 -15.80 7.55
C LYS A 196 9.24 -14.29 7.76
N LEU A 197 9.17 -13.53 6.66
CA LEU A 197 9.07 -12.07 6.67
C LEU A 197 7.70 -11.58 7.12
N THR A 198 6.60 -12.22 6.73
CA THR A 198 5.24 -11.67 6.91
C THR A 198 4.93 -11.29 8.37
N GLY A 199 5.30 -12.14 9.33
CA GLY A 199 5.11 -11.83 10.74
C GLY A 199 6.01 -10.68 11.23
N ALA A 200 7.26 -10.64 10.77
CA ALA A 200 8.19 -9.57 11.13
C ALA A 200 7.73 -8.21 10.58
N ILE A 201 7.31 -8.18 9.30
CA ILE A 201 6.80 -6.99 8.61
C ILE A 201 5.60 -6.41 9.37
N ASN A 202 4.65 -7.26 9.78
CA ASN A 202 3.47 -6.81 10.52
C ASN A 202 3.84 -6.20 11.87
N ASN A 203 4.79 -6.82 12.59
CA ASN A 203 5.19 -6.37 13.93
C ASN A 203 6.05 -5.09 13.90
N SER A 204 6.85 -4.90 12.85
CA SER A 204 7.72 -3.72 12.72
C SER A 204 7.02 -2.52 12.11
N HIS A 205 5.79 -2.69 11.61
CA HIS A 205 5.07 -1.70 10.80
C HIS A 205 5.82 -1.25 9.53
N THR A 206 6.87 -1.96 9.12
CA THR A 206 7.63 -1.69 7.88
C THR A 206 6.77 -2.02 6.65
N THR A 207 6.67 -1.12 5.69
CA THR A 207 6.15 -1.44 4.35
C THR A 207 7.24 -2.10 3.53
N VAL A 208 7.00 -3.30 3.01
CA VAL A 208 7.94 -3.97 2.10
C VAL A 208 7.36 -3.99 0.69
N ILE A 209 8.06 -3.38 -0.25
CA ILE A 209 7.65 -3.25 -1.65
C ILE A 209 8.56 -4.12 -2.50
N PHE A 210 7.97 -4.99 -3.29
CA PHE A 210 8.66 -5.76 -4.32
C PHE A 210 8.28 -5.20 -5.68
N THR A 211 9.26 -4.79 -6.49
CA THR A 211 9.02 -4.58 -7.91
C THR A 211 9.11 -5.92 -8.64
N ASN A 212 8.35 -6.08 -9.71
CA ASN A 212 8.39 -7.29 -10.51
C ASN A 212 8.19 -7.00 -12.00
N GLN A 213 8.74 -7.87 -12.83
CA GLN A 213 8.61 -7.80 -14.27
C GLN A 213 7.52 -8.73 -14.75
N LEU A 214 6.90 -8.38 -15.89
CA LEU A 214 5.97 -9.25 -16.59
C LEU A 214 6.76 -10.29 -17.41
N ARG A 215 6.31 -11.53 -17.37
CA ARG A 215 6.73 -12.63 -18.24
C ARG A 215 5.51 -13.27 -18.88
N GLU A 216 5.68 -13.93 -20.00
CA GLU A 216 4.59 -14.68 -20.64
C GLU A 216 4.69 -16.17 -20.30
N LYS A 217 3.55 -16.80 -20.03
CA LYS A 217 3.46 -18.25 -19.90
C LYS A 217 3.33 -18.88 -21.28
N ILE A 218 4.34 -19.65 -21.66
CA ILE A 218 4.32 -20.45 -22.89
C ILE A 218 3.17 -21.48 -22.81
N GLY A 219 2.39 -21.60 -23.89
CA GLY A 219 1.35 -22.62 -24.03
C GLY A 219 -0.05 -22.21 -23.55
N VAL A 220 -0.27 -20.94 -23.18
CA VAL A 220 -1.63 -20.42 -22.88
C VAL A 220 -2.32 -20.04 -24.19
N MET A 221 -3.33 -20.83 -24.61
CA MET A 221 -4.12 -20.56 -25.82
C MET A 221 -5.38 -19.70 -25.57
N PHE A 222 -5.79 -19.52 -24.30
CA PHE A 222 -6.97 -18.74 -23.93
C PHE A 222 -6.73 -17.97 -22.62
N GLY A 223 -7.17 -16.71 -22.55
CA GLY A 223 -6.97 -15.82 -21.40
C GLY A 223 -5.70 -14.97 -21.47
N ASN A 224 -5.34 -14.30 -20.36
CA ASN A 224 -4.14 -13.47 -20.27
C ASN A 224 -2.89 -14.35 -20.01
N PRO A 225 -1.89 -14.37 -20.92
CA PRO A 225 -0.66 -15.16 -20.74
C PRO A 225 0.32 -14.53 -19.73
N GLU A 226 0.11 -13.29 -19.32
CA GLU A 226 1.02 -12.56 -18.45
C GLU A 226 1.10 -13.16 -17.02
N THR A 227 2.32 -13.24 -16.51
CA THR A 227 2.62 -13.63 -15.13
C THR A 227 3.79 -12.81 -14.60
N THR A 228 4.04 -12.91 -13.29
CA THR A 228 5.19 -12.29 -12.63
C THR A 228 6.23 -13.34 -12.23
N ALA A 229 7.48 -12.94 -12.05
CA ALA A 229 8.58 -13.81 -11.61
C ALA A 229 8.47 -14.19 -10.12
N GLY A 230 9.28 -15.16 -9.65
CA GLY A 230 9.28 -15.56 -8.24
C GLY A 230 8.14 -16.50 -7.81
N GLY A 231 7.42 -17.10 -8.76
CA GLY A 231 6.34 -18.06 -8.48
C GLY A 231 5.04 -17.41 -7.99
N LYS A 232 4.22 -18.16 -7.23
CA LYS A 232 2.91 -17.68 -6.77
C LYS A 232 2.93 -17.04 -5.37
N ALA A 233 3.99 -17.23 -4.59
CA ALA A 233 4.02 -16.85 -3.18
C ALA A 233 3.73 -15.35 -2.98
N LEU A 234 4.44 -14.48 -3.70
CA LEU A 234 4.25 -13.04 -3.59
C LEU A 234 2.81 -12.62 -3.88
N LYS A 235 2.14 -13.26 -4.84
CA LYS A 235 0.73 -12.98 -5.17
C LYS A 235 -0.20 -13.24 -3.98
N PHE A 236 0.10 -14.20 -3.11
CA PHE A 236 -0.71 -14.53 -1.93
C PHE A 236 -0.37 -13.64 -0.72
N TYR A 237 0.93 -13.43 -0.47
CA TYR A 237 1.41 -12.65 0.68
C TYR A 237 1.23 -11.14 0.51
N ALA A 238 1.31 -10.61 -0.72
CA ALA A 238 1.05 -9.20 -0.98
C ALA A 238 -0.37 -8.81 -0.52
N SER A 239 -0.48 -7.76 0.29
CA SER A 239 -1.76 -7.16 0.65
C SER A 239 -2.27 -6.26 -0.46
N VAL A 240 -1.36 -5.59 -1.16
CA VAL A 240 -1.66 -4.76 -2.32
C VAL A 240 -0.84 -5.25 -3.51
N ARG A 241 -1.47 -5.34 -4.68
CA ARG A 241 -0.77 -5.57 -5.95
C ARG A 241 -1.17 -4.50 -6.95
N LEU A 242 -0.17 -3.88 -7.57
CA LEU A 242 -0.33 -2.78 -8.52
C LEU A 242 0.19 -3.20 -9.90
N ASP A 243 -0.67 -3.12 -10.91
CA ASP A 243 -0.30 -3.28 -12.32
C ASP A 243 -0.07 -1.88 -12.92
N ILE A 244 1.19 -1.51 -13.13
CA ILE A 244 1.60 -0.20 -13.64
C ILE A 244 2.02 -0.28 -15.10
N ARG A 245 1.40 0.55 -15.96
CA ARG A 245 1.64 0.57 -17.40
C ARG A 245 1.75 2.00 -17.93
N ARG A 246 2.68 2.22 -18.86
CA ARG A 246 2.66 3.40 -19.72
C ARG A 246 1.50 3.27 -20.70
N THR A 247 0.63 4.28 -20.76
CA THR A 247 -0.50 4.34 -21.71
C THR A 247 -0.18 5.22 -22.90
N ASP A 248 0.46 6.37 -22.66
CA ASP A 248 0.77 7.36 -23.71
C ASP A 248 2.06 8.11 -23.42
N SER A 249 2.59 8.78 -24.44
CA SER A 249 3.74 9.69 -24.31
C SER A 249 3.28 11.14 -24.21
N ILE A 250 3.84 11.89 -23.27
CA ILE A 250 3.59 13.33 -23.10
C ILE A 250 4.64 14.08 -23.92
N LYS A 251 4.20 14.94 -24.83
CA LYS A 251 5.07 15.68 -25.74
C LYS A 251 4.96 17.19 -25.53
N GLN A 252 6.10 17.87 -25.62
CA GLN A 252 6.19 19.32 -25.69
C GLN A 252 6.88 19.70 -27.00
N GLY A 253 6.10 20.15 -28.00
CA GLY A 253 6.61 20.28 -29.36
C GLY A 253 6.94 18.91 -29.97
N GLN A 254 8.20 18.70 -30.34
CA GLN A 254 8.69 17.42 -30.89
C GLN A 254 9.26 16.48 -29.81
N ASP A 255 9.59 17.01 -28.63
CA ASP A 255 10.28 16.25 -27.59
C ASP A 255 9.28 15.49 -26.71
N VAL A 256 9.61 14.23 -26.37
CA VAL A 256 8.88 13.43 -25.40
C VAL A 256 9.42 13.76 -24.01
N VAL A 257 8.60 14.40 -23.19
CA VAL A 257 8.99 14.95 -21.88
C VAL A 257 8.50 14.10 -20.70
N GLY A 258 7.64 13.11 -20.97
CA GLY A 258 7.11 12.21 -19.95
C GLY A 258 6.18 11.16 -20.51
N ASN A 259 5.55 10.42 -19.62
CA ASN A 259 4.63 9.33 -19.90
C ASN A 259 3.33 9.54 -19.13
N ARG A 260 2.20 9.32 -19.81
CA ARG A 260 0.94 9.06 -19.13
C ARG A 260 0.99 7.63 -18.63
N THR A 261 0.73 7.44 -17.35
CA THR A 261 0.85 6.16 -16.67
C THR A 261 -0.46 5.80 -16.00
N ARG A 262 -0.87 4.55 -16.15
CA ARG A 262 -2.04 3.95 -15.52
C ARG A 262 -1.59 2.89 -14.52
N VAL A 263 -2.15 2.94 -13.32
CA VAL A 263 -1.95 1.93 -12.27
C VAL A 263 -3.30 1.33 -11.92
N ARG A 264 -3.43 0.01 -12.06
CA ARG A 264 -4.62 -0.75 -11.63
C ARG A 264 -4.32 -1.49 -10.33
N VAL A 265 -5.18 -1.33 -9.34
CA VAL A 265 -5.10 -2.04 -8.05
C VAL A 265 -5.69 -3.45 -8.22
N ILE A 266 -4.91 -4.40 -8.72
CA ILE A 266 -5.41 -5.75 -9.03
C ILE A 266 -5.61 -6.64 -7.79
N LYS A 267 -5.07 -6.24 -6.63
CA LYS A 267 -5.35 -6.85 -5.34
C LYS A 267 -5.29 -5.78 -4.26
N ASN A 268 -6.26 -5.79 -3.36
CA ASN A 268 -6.30 -4.91 -2.20
C ASN A 268 -6.95 -5.66 -1.03
N LYS A 269 -6.22 -5.83 0.08
CA LYS A 269 -6.70 -6.45 1.33
C LYS A 269 -7.06 -5.42 2.41
N VAL A 270 -6.90 -4.13 2.12
CA VAL A 270 -7.07 -3.04 3.10
C VAL A 270 -8.17 -2.06 2.70
N ALA A 271 -8.67 -2.17 1.47
CA ALA A 271 -9.80 -1.43 0.91
C ALA A 271 -10.31 -2.17 -0.35
N PRO A 272 -11.42 -1.72 -0.97
CA PRO A 272 -11.93 -2.33 -2.21
C PRO A 272 -10.88 -2.38 -3.33
N PRO A 273 -10.72 -3.51 -4.03
CA PRO A 273 -9.78 -3.65 -5.14
C PRO A 273 -10.33 -3.11 -6.47
N PHE A 274 -9.55 -3.26 -7.53
CA PHE A 274 -9.87 -3.01 -8.95
C PHE A 274 -10.07 -1.56 -9.38
N ARG A 275 -9.93 -0.61 -8.46
CA ARG A 275 -9.80 0.81 -8.80
C ARG A 275 -8.56 1.05 -9.66
N THR A 276 -8.65 2.07 -10.51
CA THR A 276 -7.58 2.48 -11.43
C THR A 276 -7.24 3.94 -11.17
N ALA A 277 -5.96 4.26 -11.24
CA ALA A 277 -5.46 5.62 -11.17
C ALA A 277 -4.67 5.94 -12.43
N GLU A 278 -4.78 7.17 -12.91
CA GLU A 278 -3.96 7.70 -13.99
C GLU A 278 -3.24 8.95 -13.53
N PHE A 279 -1.99 9.10 -13.93
CA PHE A 279 -1.17 10.26 -13.62
C PHE A 279 -0.01 10.38 -14.60
N ASP A 280 0.62 11.55 -14.59
CA ASP A 280 1.75 11.87 -15.46
C ASP A 280 3.06 11.56 -14.72
N ILE A 281 3.97 10.83 -15.36
CA ILE A 281 5.37 10.67 -14.94
C ILE A 281 6.24 11.46 -15.90
N MET A 282 6.77 12.59 -15.43
CA MET A 282 7.66 13.46 -16.17
C MET A 282 9.12 13.03 -15.96
N TYR A 283 9.95 13.06 -17.00
CA TYR A 283 11.33 12.57 -16.89
C TYR A 283 12.22 13.42 -16.00
N SER A 284 11.92 14.71 -15.84
CA SER A 284 12.69 15.64 -15.02
C SER A 284 12.30 15.67 -13.55
N GLU A 285 11.04 15.36 -13.22
CA GLU A 285 10.44 15.62 -11.90
C GLU A 285 9.66 14.43 -11.32
N GLY A 286 9.47 13.34 -12.08
CA GLY A 286 8.72 12.17 -11.66
C GLY A 286 7.21 12.37 -11.73
N ILE A 287 6.48 11.82 -10.76
CA ILE A 287 5.02 11.90 -10.67
C ILE A 287 4.61 13.36 -10.47
N SER A 288 3.86 13.90 -11.43
CA SER A 288 3.41 15.29 -11.40
C SER A 288 2.19 15.45 -10.47
N ARG A 289 2.42 16.00 -9.27
CA ARG A 289 1.36 16.33 -8.29
C ARG A 289 0.31 17.26 -8.90
N GLU A 290 0.74 18.33 -9.56
CA GLU A 290 -0.15 19.36 -10.09
C GLU A 290 -1.06 18.82 -11.19
N GLY A 291 -0.52 17.97 -12.08
CA GLY A 291 -1.30 17.26 -13.09
C GLY A 291 -2.38 16.37 -12.47
N GLY A 292 -2.08 15.67 -11.37
CA GLY A 292 -3.05 14.87 -10.63
C GLY A 292 -4.17 15.71 -10.00
N LEU A 293 -3.83 16.86 -9.42
CA LEU A 293 -4.81 17.80 -8.86
C LEU A 293 -5.76 18.36 -9.91
N ILE A 294 -5.24 18.68 -11.10
CA ILE A 294 -6.06 19.17 -12.22
C ILE A 294 -7.01 18.07 -12.70
N ASP A 295 -6.51 16.84 -12.89
CA ASP A 295 -7.31 15.73 -13.40
C ASP A 295 -8.46 15.37 -12.46
N LEU A 296 -8.15 15.14 -11.19
CA LEU A 296 -9.17 14.84 -10.18
C LEU A 296 -10.09 16.03 -9.93
N GLY A 297 -9.54 17.25 -9.95
CA GLY A 297 -10.33 18.46 -9.81
C GLY A 297 -11.35 18.62 -10.95
N LEU A 298 -10.98 18.25 -12.18
CA LEU A 298 -11.91 18.22 -13.31
C LEU A 298 -12.98 17.16 -13.13
N GLU A 299 -12.59 15.94 -12.74
CA GLU A 299 -13.51 14.82 -12.50
C GLU A 299 -14.55 15.15 -11.41
N MET A 300 -14.12 15.83 -10.35
CA MET A 300 -14.97 16.27 -9.24
C MET A 300 -15.69 17.61 -9.48
N GLY A 301 -15.46 18.27 -10.62
CA GLY A 301 -16.04 19.58 -10.93
C GLY A 301 -15.51 20.76 -10.10
N LEU A 302 -14.43 20.56 -9.33
CA LEU A 302 -13.71 21.62 -8.60
C LEU A 302 -12.92 22.52 -9.56
N VAL A 303 -12.30 21.91 -10.57
CA VAL A 303 -11.65 22.58 -11.69
C VAL A 303 -12.62 22.58 -12.86
N LYS A 304 -12.80 23.73 -13.50
CA LYS A 304 -13.64 23.88 -14.69
C LYS A 304 -12.78 24.21 -15.90
N LYS A 305 -13.13 23.62 -17.04
CA LYS A 305 -12.49 23.89 -18.34
C LYS A 305 -13.47 24.64 -19.26
N SER A 306 -13.12 25.86 -19.65
CA SER A 306 -13.88 26.67 -20.62
C SER A 306 -13.03 26.91 -21.87
N GLY A 307 -13.30 26.13 -22.93
CA GLY A 307 -12.44 26.10 -24.12
C GLY A 307 -11.04 25.57 -23.77
N ALA A 308 -10.02 26.42 -23.92
CA ALA A 308 -8.64 26.11 -23.54
C ALA A 308 -8.29 26.54 -22.09
N TRP A 309 -9.16 27.27 -21.39
CA TRP A 309 -8.86 27.84 -20.07
C TRP A 309 -9.27 26.90 -18.94
N PHE A 310 -8.41 26.81 -17.92
CA PHE A 310 -8.66 26.10 -16.67
C PHE A 310 -8.91 27.11 -15.54
N THR A 311 -9.92 26.84 -14.71
CA THR A 311 -10.38 27.75 -13.64
C THR A 311 -10.78 26.96 -12.40
N VAL A 312 -10.57 27.54 -11.21
CA VAL A 312 -11.05 27.03 -9.92
C VAL A 312 -11.76 28.19 -9.22
N GLY A 313 -13.09 28.06 -9.02
CA GLY A 313 -13.91 29.21 -8.65
C GLY A 313 -13.73 30.35 -9.66
N ASP A 314 -13.30 31.51 -9.17
CA ASP A 314 -12.99 32.70 -9.99
C ASP A 314 -11.51 32.80 -10.41
N ILE A 315 -10.66 31.90 -9.92
CA ILE A 315 -9.22 31.92 -10.19
C ILE A 315 -8.95 31.26 -11.54
N ARG A 316 -8.22 31.96 -12.42
CA ARG A 316 -7.76 31.41 -13.70
C ARG A 316 -6.40 30.75 -13.51
N LEU A 317 -6.36 29.42 -13.64
CA LEU A 317 -5.12 28.64 -13.54
C LEU A 317 -4.24 28.82 -14.77
N GLY A 318 -4.83 28.96 -15.96
CA GLY A 318 -4.08 29.17 -17.19
C GLY A 318 -4.75 28.64 -18.44
N GLN A 319 -4.20 28.99 -19.60
CA GLN A 319 -4.62 28.47 -20.89
C GLN A 319 -3.82 27.21 -21.22
N GLY A 320 -4.48 26.07 -21.30
CA GLY A 320 -3.87 24.76 -21.51
C GLY A 320 -3.37 24.11 -20.21
N ARG A 321 -3.22 22.78 -20.25
CA ARG A 321 -2.89 21.94 -19.09
C ARG A 321 -1.52 22.30 -18.48
N GLU A 322 -0.50 22.48 -19.31
CA GLU A 322 0.86 22.76 -18.80
C GLU A 322 0.96 24.11 -18.10
N ASN A 323 0.28 25.14 -18.62
CA ASN A 323 0.25 26.45 -17.95
C ASN A 323 -0.51 26.38 -16.62
N ALA A 324 -1.58 25.59 -16.54
CA ALA A 324 -2.29 25.36 -15.28
C ALA A 324 -1.43 24.60 -14.26
N LYS A 325 -0.62 23.62 -14.69
CA LYS A 325 0.34 22.93 -13.82
C LYS A 325 1.38 23.90 -13.27
N GLU A 326 1.96 24.73 -14.14
CA GLU A 326 2.96 25.72 -13.73
C GLU A 326 2.38 26.75 -12.75
N PHE A 327 1.14 27.19 -12.96
CA PHE A 327 0.45 28.05 -12.00
C PHE A 327 0.32 27.39 -10.62
N LEU A 328 -0.14 26.14 -10.55
CA LEU A 328 -0.28 25.43 -9.27
C LEU A 328 1.07 25.19 -8.57
N ARG A 329 2.13 24.98 -9.35
CA ARG A 329 3.49 24.86 -8.83
C ARG A 329 3.98 26.15 -8.17
N GLN A 330 3.66 27.30 -8.77
CA GLN A 330 4.02 28.62 -8.24
C GLN A 330 3.10 29.07 -7.09
N ASN A 331 1.87 28.56 -7.02
CA ASN A 331 0.84 28.93 -6.04
C ASN A 331 0.43 27.71 -5.20
N THR A 332 1.34 27.32 -4.30
CA THR A 332 1.21 26.10 -3.47
C THR A 332 0.04 26.13 -2.48
N ASP A 333 -0.41 27.32 -2.09
CA ASP A 333 -1.60 27.55 -1.28
C ASP A 333 -2.87 27.11 -2.03
N VAL A 334 -3.01 27.51 -3.30
CA VAL A 334 -4.13 27.10 -4.15
C VAL A 334 -4.08 25.59 -4.42
N ALA A 335 -2.88 25.05 -4.70
CA ALA A 335 -2.71 23.61 -4.92
C ALA A 335 -3.12 22.79 -3.68
N THR A 336 -2.72 23.24 -2.49
CA THR A 336 -3.09 22.59 -1.22
C THR A 336 -4.59 22.69 -0.94
N ALA A 337 -5.21 23.85 -1.19
CA ALA A 337 -6.65 24.00 -1.03
C ALA A 337 -7.45 23.05 -1.94
N ILE A 338 -7.01 22.87 -3.20
CA ILE A 338 -7.60 21.90 -4.11
C ILE A 338 -7.41 20.47 -3.59
N GLU A 339 -6.21 20.13 -3.13
CA GLU A 339 -5.92 18.81 -2.56
C GLU A 339 -6.80 18.49 -1.36
N ASP A 340 -6.96 19.43 -0.42
CA ASP A 340 -7.78 19.27 0.78
C ASP A 340 -9.25 19.07 0.43
N GLN A 341 -9.77 19.81 -0.56
CA GLN A 341 -11.12 19.63 -1.07
C GLN A 341 -11.32 18.25 -1.72
N ILE A 342 -10.36 17.79 -2.53
CA ILE A 342 -10.39 16.46 -3.15
C ILE A 342 -10.43 15.37 -2.07
N ARG A 343 -9.54 15.46 -1.07
CA ARG A 343 -9.47 14.48 0.03
C ARG A 343 -10.73 14.53 0.90
N GLY A 344 -11.25 15.72 1.18
CA GLY A 344 -12.48 15.94 1.95
C GLY A 344 -13.73 15.37 1.29
N ASN A 345 -13.93 15.63 -0.01
CA ASN A 345 -15.06 15.09 -0.77
C ASN A 345 -15.09 13.55 -0.78
N ILE A 346 -13.92 12.92 -0.81
CA ILE A 346 -13.84 11.45 -0.79
C ILE A 346 -14.10 10.87 0.60
N LEU A 347 -13.67 11.55 1.66
CA LEU A 347 -14.04 11.14 3.01
C LEU A 347 -15.56 11.19 3.20
N ALA A 348 -16.21 12.24 2.68
CA ALA A 348 -17.67 12.34 2.70
C ALA A 348 -18.35 11.24 1.87
N PHE A 349 -17.82 10.91 0.69
CA PHE A 349 -18.35 9.82 -0.15
C PHE A 349 -18.19 8.45 0.51
N LYS A 350 -17.05 8.18 1.16
CA LYS A 350 -16.83 6.93 1.92
C LYS A 350 -17.70 6.84 3.16
N ALA A 351 -17.96 7.95 3.85
CA ALA A 351 -18.89 7.97 4.98
C ALA A 351 -20.30 7.61 4.51
N ALA A 352 -20.75 8.17 3.37
CA ALA A 352 -22.04 7.84 2.78
C ALA A 352 -22.13 6.38 2.30
N GLU A 353 -21.07 5.81 1.72
CA GLU A 353 -21.02 4.37 1.37
C GLU A 353 -21.05 3.46 2.61
N ALA A 354 -20.44 3.87 3.73
CA ALA A 354 -20.43 3.11 4.96
C ALA A 354 -21.77 3.18 5.72
N GLU A 355 -22.49 4.30 5.60
CA GLU A 355 -23.85 4.46 6.15
C GLU A 355 -24.93 3.81 5.28
N GLY A 356 -24.66 3.57 3.99
CA GLY A 356 -25.58 2.93 3.03
C GLY A 356 -25.58 1.40 3.03
N VAL A 357 -24.84 0.75 3.95
CA VAL A 357 -24.93 -0.69 4.22
C VAL A 357 -25.85 -0.88 5.43
N GLU A 358 -27.13 -0.54 5.29
CA GLU A 358 -28.15 -1.26 6.04
C GLU A 358 -28.26 -2.63 5.36
N GLU A 359 -28.17 -3.70 6.16
CA GLU A 359 -28.38 -5.07 5.72
C GLU A 359 -29.76 -5.14 5.01
N GLU A 360 -29.77 -5.12 3.68
CA GLU A 360 -30.86 -5.74 2.96
C GLU A 360 -30.73 -7.23 3.25
N ASP A 361 -31.52 -7.69 4.22
CA ASP A 361 -31.79 -9.11 4.44
C ASP A 361 -32.08 -9.75 3.07
N ASP A 362 -31.23 -10.69 2.67
CA ASP A 362 -31.43 -11.49 1.47
C ASP A 362 -32.78 -12.22 1.62
N PRO A 363 -33.79 -11.95 0.77
CA PRO A 363 -35.09 -12.60 0.87
C PRO A 363 -35.02 -14.12 0.70
N GLU A 364 -33.91 -14.67 0.18
CA GLU A 364 -33.72 -16.12 0.04
C GLU A 364 -33.24 -16.80 1.33
N GLU A 365 -32.67 -16.09 2.32
CA GLU A 365 -32.22 -16.70 3.58
C GLU A 365 -33.32 -16.76 4.64
N VAL A 366 -34.31 -15.85 4.57
CA VAL A 366 -35.50 -15.87 5.46
C VAL A 366 -36.46 -17.01 5.11
N ALA A 367 -36.58 -17.37 3.83
CA ALA A 367 -37.50 -18.42 3.37
C ALA A 367 -37.06 -19.85 3.78
N LEU A 368 -35.76 -20.07 4.01
CA LEU A 368 -35.22 -21.37 4.46
C LEU A 368 -35.28 -21.55 5.99
N ALA A 369 -35.36 -20.46 6.75
CA ALA A 369 -35.52 -20.50 8.20
C ALA A 369 -36.98 -20.79 8.62
N GLU A 370 -37.97 -20.28 7.87
CA GLU A 370 -39.39 -20.54 8.17
C GLU A 370 -39.87 -21.93 7.73
N ALA A 371 -39.24 -22.55 6.72
CA ALA A 371 -39.61 -23.89 6.24
C ALA A 371 -39.08 -25.04 7.12
N GLY A 372 -38.21 -24.77 8.10
CA GLY A 372 -37.58 -25.78 8.96
C GLY A 372 -38.22 -25.97 10.33
N MET A 373 -39.31 -25.27 10.66
CA MET A 373 -39.90 -25.26 12.01
C MET A 373 -41.19 -26.05 12.18
N ASP A 374 -41.70 -26.72 11.13
CA ASP A 374 -43.02 -27.41 11.15
C ASP A 374 -42.95 -28.95 11.06
N GLU A 375 -41.85 -29.60 11.47
CA GLU A 375 -41.75 -31.08 11.44
C GLU A 375 -41.43 -31.78 12.78
N GLU A 376 -41.77 -31.17 13.93
CA GLU A 376 -41.89 -31.91 15.20
C GLU A 376 -43.19 -31.56 15.93
N ALA A 377 -44.25 -32.32 15.65
CA ALA A 377 -45.40 -32.53 16.53
C ALA A 377 -46.03 -33.92 16.32
#